data_AF-A0A1H2GBB7-F1
#
_entry.id   AF-A0A1H2GBB7-F1
#
_cell.length_a   1.000
_cell.length_b   1.000
_cell.length_c   1.000
_cell.angle_alpha   90.00
_cell.angle_beta   90.00
_cell.angle_gamma   90.00
#
_symmetry.space_group_name_H-M   'P 1'
#
loop_
_entity.id
_entity.type
_entity.pdbx_description
1 polymer ?
#
loop_
_entity_poly.entity_id
_entity_poly.type
_entity_poly.pdbx_seq_one_letter_code
_entity_poly.pdbx_strand_id
1 'polypeptide(L)' 'MEKKDKKSDPPQMSPYIFTILLIGFGLWCFWDGWLTNNPDMVEHATFNKVLSVVLLPWGAYDFFKIKKRQKIKKQSED' A
#
# COMPACT_ATOMS: atom_id res chain seq x y z
N MET A 1 -12.72 25.42 35.32
CA MET A 1 -11.54 24.86 34.62
C MET A 1 -12.00 23.69 33.77
N GLU A 2 -12.27 23.93 32.49
CA GLU A 2 -12.66 22.90 31.53
C GLU A 2 -11.51 21.90 31.34
N LYS A 3 -11.77 20.62 31.61
CA LYS A 3 -10.83 19.53 31.35
C LYS A 3 -10.75 19.35 29.84
N LYS A 4 -9.61 19.71 29.24
CA LYS A 4 -9.31 19.38 27.84
C LYS A 4 -9.30 17.85 27.70
N ASP A 5 -10.34 17.31 27.08
CA ASP A 5 -10.38 15.94 26.61
C ASP A 5 -9.13 15.66 25.78
N LYS A 6 -8.23 14.83 26.32
CA LYS A 6 -7.16 14.23 25.55
C LYS A 6 -7.84 13.28 24.58
N LYS A 7 -8.14 13.76 23.36
CA LYS A 7 -8.46 12.90 22.23
C LYS A 7 -7.36 11.85 22.18
N SER A 8 -7.70 10.64 22.60
CA SER A 8 -6.87 9.47 22.40
C SER A 8 -6.65 9.40 20.89
N ASP A 9 -5.41 9.66 20.46
CA ASP A 9 -5.06 9.50 19.07
C ASP A 9 -5.54 8.11 18.63
N PRO A 10 -6.32 8.03 17.53
CA PRO A 10 -6.86 6.75 17.10
C PRO A 10 -5.70 5.77 16.93
N PRO A 11 -5.91 4.48 17.26
CA PRO A 11 -4.85 3.47 17.19
C PRO A 11 -4.18 3.55 15.82
N GLN A 12 -2.91 3.96 15.83
CA GLN A 12 -2.12 4.12 14.61
C GLN A 12 -1.84 2.72 14.09
N MET A 13 -2.72 2.20 13.23
CA MET A 13 -2.43 1.03 12.39
C MET A 13 -1.05 1.25 11.76
N SER A 14 -0.18 0.24 11.80
CA SER A 14 1.19 0.39 11.33
C SER A 14 1.15 0.98 9.91
N PRO A 15 1.81 2.13 9.68
CA PRO A 15 1.60 2.94 8.49
C PRO A 15 2.01 2.21 7.20
N TYR A 16 2.74 1.10 7.33
CA TYR A 16 3.21 0.30 6.22
C TYR A 16 2.34 -0.92 5.90
N ILE A 17 1.38 -1.31 6.76
CA ILE A 17 0.57 -2.52 6.52
C ILE A 17 -0.16 -2.41 5.18
N PHE A 18 -0.83 -1.28 4.94
CA PHE A 18 -1.54 -1.04 3.70
C PHE A 18 -0.61 -1.10 2.49
N THR A 19 0.54 -0.43 2.57
CA THR A 19 1.52 -0.40 1.49
C THR A 19 2.11 -1.79 1.19
N ILE A 20 2.42 -2.58 2.22
CA ILE A 20 2.94 -3.94 2.07
C ILE A 20 1.88 -4.85 1.42
N LEU A 21 0.63 -4.76 1.86
CA LEU A 21 -0.48 -5.48 1.25
C LEU A 21 -0.65 -5.08 -0.21
N LEU A 22 -0.54 -3.79 -0.53
CA LEU A 22 -0.76 -3.24 -1.86
C LEU A 22 0.35 -3.65 -2.84
N ILE A 23 1.61 -3.61 -2.40
CA ILE A 23 2.75 -4.10 -3.18
C ILE A 23 2.71 -5.62 -3.32
N GLY A 24 2.44 -6.35 -2.24
CA GLY A 24 2.36 -7.81 -2.24
C GLY A 24 1.24 -8.32 -3.16
N PHE A 25 0.06 -7.71 -3.07
CA PHE A 25 -1.06 -8.01 -3.96
C PHE A 25 -0.78 -7.60 -5.41
N GLY A 26 -0.15 -6.44 -5.64
CA GLY A 26 0.28 -6.01 -6.97
C GLY A 26 1.30 -6.96 -7.63
N LEU A 27 2.28 -7.46 -6.86
CA LEU A 27 3.24 -8.48 -7.30
C LEU A 27 2.56 -9.83 -7.60
N TRP A 28 1.59 -10.21 -6.77
CA TRP A 28 0.79 -11.43 -7.00
C TRP A 28 -0.02 -11.32 -8.30
N CYS A 29 -0.72 -10.21 -8.51
CA CYS A 29 -1.42 -9.93 -9.76
C CYS A 29 -0.48 -9.87 -10.97
N PHE A 30 0.76 -9.40 -10.78
CA PHE A 30 1.76 -9.39 -11.85
C PHE A 30 2.15 -10.82 -12.23
N TRP A 31 2.43 -11.67 -11.23
CA TRP A 31 2.75 -13.07 -11.43
C TRP A 31 1.60 -13.81 -12.13
N ASP A 32 0.38 -13.68 -11.62
CA ASP A 32 -0.78 -14.37 -12.16
C ASP A 32 -1.28 -13.81 -13.50
N GLY A 33 -1.08 -12.51 -13.76
CA GLY A 33 -1.45 -11.88 -15.02
C GLY A 33 -0.43 -12.11 -16.15
N TRP A 34 0.87 -12.12 -15.84
CA TRP A 34 1.92 -12.13 -16.88
C TRP A 34 2.70 -13.45 -16.99
N LEU A 35 2.92 -14.18 -15.87
CA LEU A 35 3.70 -15.43 -15.88
C LEU A 35 2.81 -16.68 -16.02
N THR A 36 1.58 -16.65 -15.49
CA THR A 36 0.62 -17.75 -15.67
C THR A 36 0.01 -17.72 -17.08
N ASN A 37 0.05 -18.85 -17.80
CA ASN A 37 -0.44 -19.02 -19.17
C ASN A 37 -1.60 -20.04 -19.25
N ASN A 38 -2.51 -20.02 -18.28
CA ASN A 38 -3.67 -20.91 -18.29
C ASN A 38 -4.74 -20.35 -19.25
N PRO A 39 -5.15 -21.10 -20.30
CA PRO A 39 -6.08 -20.63 -21.32
C PRO A 39 -7.50 -20.34 -20.79
N ASP A 40 -7.93 -21.02 -19.71
CA ASP A 40 -9.23 -20.77 -19.06
C ASP A 40 -9.26 -19.48 -18.22
N MET A 41 -8.09 -18.93 -17.87
CA MET A 41 -7.97 -17.76 -16.99
C MET A 41 -7.76 -16.45 -17.76
N VAL A 42 -7.79 -16.48 -19.10
CA VAL A 42 -7.45 -15.31 -19.95
C VAL A 42 -8.40 -14.12 -19.70
N GLU A 43 -9.65 -14.38 -19.38
CA GLU A 43 -10.64 -13.34 -19.05
C GLU A 43 -10.25 -12.58 -17.77
N HIS A 44 -9.78 -13.29 -16.75
CA HIS A 44 -9.32 -12.70 -15.48
C HIS A 44 -7.86 -12.22 -15.53
N ALA A 45 -7.04 -12.77 -16.43
CA ALA A 45 -5.64 -12.38 -16.62
C ALA A 45 -5.53 -10.90 -17.02
N THR A 46 -6.47 -10.40 -17.81
CA THR A 46 -6.49 -8.97 -18.19
C THR A 46 -6.72 -8.06 -16.97
N PHE A 47 -7.59 -8.47 -16.04
CA PHE A 47 -7.84 -7.74 -14.80
C PHE A 47 -6.60 -7.73 -13.90
N ASN A 48 -5.93 -8.86 -13.74
CA ASN A 48 -4.68 -8.97 -12.97
C ASN A 48 -3.52 -8.19 -13.61
N LYS A 49 -3.43 -8.13 -14.94
CA LYS A 49 -2.47 -7.28 -15.66
C LYS A 49 -2.71 -5.80 -15.39
N VAL A 50 -3.95 -5.32 -15.52
CA VAL A 50 -4.28 -3.92 -15.27
C VAL A 50 -4.07 -3.57 -13.80
N LEU A 51 -4.55 -4.41 -12.89
CA LEU A 51 -4.35 -4.23 -11.45
C LEU A 51 -2.87 -4.17 -11.09
N SER A 52 -2.02 -5.05 -11.60
CA SER A 52 -0.59 -5.01 -11.29
C SER A 52 0.08 -3.72 -11.78
N VAL A 53 -0.27 -3.23 -12.96
CA VAL A 53 0.23 -1.97 -13.52
C VAL A 53 -0.25 -0.75 -12.73
N VAL A 54 -1.41 -0.82 -12.07
CA VAL A 54 -1.92 0.28 -11.23
C VAL A 54 -1.41 0.19 -9.79
N LEU A 55 -1.46 -1.00 -9.18
CA LEU A 55 -1.09 -1.26 -7.79
C LEU A 55 0.42 -1.11 -7.54
N LEU A 56 1.29 -1.56 -8.46
CA LEU A 56 2.73 -1.47 -8.25
C LEU A 56 3.22 -0.02 -8.20
N PRO A 57 2.90 0.87 -9.17
CA PRO A 57 3.26 2.28 -9.08
C PRO A 57 2.58 2.99 -7.91
N TRP A 58 1.32 2.67 -7.62
CA TRP A 58 0.60 3.27 -6.49
C TRP A 58 1.22 2.88 -5.14
N GLY A 59 1.55 1.60 -4.97
CA GLY A 59 2.22 1.08 -3.78
C GLY A 59 3.62 1.66 -3.61
N ALA A 60 4.36 1.82 -4.71
CA ALA A 60 5.65 2.53 -4.69
C ALA A 60 5.47 3.99 -4.25
N TYR A 61 4.51 4.73 -4.83
CA TYR A 61 4.24 6.11 -4.43
C TYR A 61 3.85 6.23 -2.95
N ASP A 62 2.96 5.36 -2.47
CA ASP A 62 2.52 5.35 -1.08
C ASP A 62 3.68 5.03 -0.13
N PHE A 63 4.55 4.08 -0.49
CA PHE A 63 5.79 3.79 0.23
C PHE A 63 6.70 5.02 0.37
N PHE A 64 6.95 5.74 -0.73
CA PHE A 64 7.76 6.96 -0.69
C PHE A 64 7.11 8.07 0.13
N LYS A 65 5.78 8.23 0.04
CA LYS A 65 5.02 9.20 0.83
C LYS A 65 5.11 8.91 2.33
N ILE A 66 4.98 7.65 2.75
CA ILE A 66 5.11 7.25 4.15
C ILE A 66 6.56 7.44 4.63
N LYS A 67 7.54 7.03 3.82
CA LYS A 67 8.96 7.23 4.12
C LYS A 67 9.30 8.71 4.32
N LYS A 68 8.72 9.60 3.51
CA LYS A 68 8.89 11.07 3.66
C LYS A 68 8.26 11.57 4.96
N ARG A 69 7.06 11.11 5.32
CA ARG A 69 6.38 11.48 6.57
C ARG A 69 7.14 11.01 7.82
N GLN A 70 7.71 9.81 7.78
CA GLN A 70 8.50 9.31 8.91
C GLN A 70 9.80 10.08 9.11
N LYS A 71 10.48 10.50 8.02
CA LYS A 71 11.64 11.38 8.13
C LYS A 71 11.30 12.73 8.78
N ILE A 72 10.19 13.35 8.37
CA ILE A 72 9.74 14.64 8.94
C ILE A 72 9.39 14.49 10.42
N LYS A 73 8.66 13.42 10.79
CA LYS A 73 8.30 13.17 12.19
C LYS A 73 9.52 12.96 13.08
N LYS A 74 10.52 12.21 12.59
CA LYS A 74 11.77 11.98 13.31
C LYS A 74 12.58 13.27 13.52
N GLN A 75 12.51 14.21 12.58
CA GLN A 75 13.22 15.49 12.67
C GLN A 75 12.50 16.54 13.55
N SER A 76 11.20 16.37 13.82
CA SER A 76 10.45 17.25 14.73
C SER A 76 10.46 16.80 16.19
N GLU A 77 10.99 15.60 16.46
CA GLU A 77 11.15 15.05 17.82
C GLU A 77 12.58 15.24 18.37
N ASP A 78 13.51 15.77 17.57
CA ASP A 78 14.85 16.25 17.96
C ASP A 78 14.84 17.78 18.15
#